data_AF-A0A6A3C565-F1
#
_entry.id   AF-A0A6A3C565-F1
#
_cell.length_a   1.000
_cell.length_b   1.000
_cell.length_c   1.000
_cell.angle_alpha   90.00
_cell.angle_beta   90.00
_cell.angle_gamma   90.00
#
_symmetry.space_group_name_H-M   'P 1'
#
loop_
_entity.id
_entity.type
_entity.pdbx_description
1 polymer ?
#
loop_
_entity_poly.entity_id
_entity_poly.type
_entity_poly.pdbx_seq_one_letter_code
_entity_poly.pdbx_strand_id
1 'polypeptide(L)'
;MFSMKRFEEEVFEGGEVKDLRVRFKELRFYARFLLVSLILNRTEMVKVVVEKLRALVDECKANFRETNFKEWKLVVQEILFFINIDTTFTIPSSRSFRYCAVLDSHPKSAPYVARFHAKKILKFQDAVVMSYHRNEVKFAELTLDAYRMLQCLEWEPSGSFYQKHPAEPKENGVAADYSGASGLIDMNLAADMTDPTLPPNPRKAILYRPSATHLIAVMATICEELPPESIILVYLSASGKPGHINASQVETSGGSRRTRKSMLASHNSLEQNCSAPESHVNGVKECSDYYDNYLWLGPKGNGGSSNLYPGDIIPFTRRPLFLIIDSDSSHAFKVLHGAERGEKAALLLSPLKPFFKDPSAADISQNGSQFTFFLTAPLQAFCQMVGFSLSDSDMEVLDVAESILSTAFSKWEVILCKSPSLDLVWAQVLSDPFLRRIIVRFIFCRAVLSAISQEEGSEQFLPLCLPQLPNSLSPKADAVQSSVIQLADHLKVSHCFHFADT
;
A
#
# COMPACT_ATOMS: atom_id res chain seq x y z
N MET A 1 11.56 14.81 2.32
CA MET A 1 12.44 15.76 1.61
C MET A 1 13.69 14.99 1.16
N PHE A 2 13.65 14.42 -0.05
CA PHE A 2 14.67 13.49 -0.56
C PHE A 2 16.08 14.06 -0.54
N SER A 3 17.04 13.14 -0.35
CA SER A 3 18.46 13.33 -0.64
C SER A 3 18.70 13.51 -2.14
N MET A 4 18.32 14.68 -2.66
CA MET A 4 18.89 15.29 -3.86
C MET A 4 20.18 16.08 -3.54
N LYS A 5 20.70 15.94 -2.31
CA LYS A 5 21.89 16.66 -1.82
C LYS A 5 23.21 16.12 -2.37
N ARG A 6 23.23 14.96 -3.04
CA ARG A 6 24.49 14.31 -3.45
C ARG A 6 24.92 14.70 -4.88
N PHE A 7 24.71 15.95 -5.28
CA PHE A 7 25.01 16.42 -6.64
C PHE A 7 25.80 17.75 -6.67
N GLU A 8 26.38 18.17 -5.55
CA GLU A 8 26.99 19.52 -5.46
C GLU A 8 28.50 19.61 -5.71
N GLU A 9 29.24 18.51 -5.91
CA GLU A 9 30.68 18.61 -6.09
C GLU A 9 31.17 17.79 -7.28
N GLU A 10 31.23 18.44 -8.44
CA GLU A 10 32.46 18.58 -9.23
C GLU A 10 32.24 19.64 -10.33
N VAL A 11 33.15 20.62 -10.36
CA VAL A 11 33.02 21.92 -11.04
C VAL A 11 33.67 21.88 -12.43
N PHE A 12 32.93 22.28 -13.46
CA PHE A 12 33.49 22.75 -14.74
C PHE A 12 32.70 23.98 -15.23
N GLU A 13 33.40 25.03 -15.67
CA GLU A 13 32.84 26.32 -16.11
C GLU A 13 32.58 26.35 -17.63
N GLY A 14 31.37 26.77 -18.05
CA GLY A 14 31.02 27.04 -19.45
C GLY A 14 29.54 27.37 -19.66
N GLY A 15 29.19 28.07 -20.75
CA GLY A 15 27.80 28.44 -21.08
C GLY A 15 26.85 27.24 -21.26
N GLU A 16 27.37 26.11 -21.74
CA GLU A 16 26.65 24.83 -21.84
C GLU A 16 26.28 24.24 -20.47
N VAL A 17 27.07 24.51 -19.42
CA VAL A 17 26.82 24.03 -18.05
C VAL A 17 25.60 24.72 -17.42
N LYS A 18 25.38 26.00 -17.77
CA LYS A 18 24.18 26.73 -17.33
C LYS A 18 22.92 26.15 -17.96
N ASP A 19 22.95 25.78 -19.24
CA ASP A 19 21.83 25.17 -19.93
C ASP A 19 21.53 23.76 -19.41
N LEU A 20 22.56 22.94 -19.21
CA LEU A 20 22.41 21.60 -18.63
C LEU A 20 21.81 21.65 -17.20
N ARG A 21 22.23 22.61 -16.38
CA ARG A 21 21.67 22.79 -15.03
C ARG A 21 20.20 23.18 -15.05
N VAL A 22 19.77 23.98 -16.03
CA VAL A 22 18.36 24.34 -16.23
C VAL A 22 17.56 23.10 -16.64
N ARG A 23 18.07 22.29 -17.58
CA ARG A 23 17.42 21.03 -17.99
C ARG A 23 17.26 20.04 -16.84
N PHE A 24 18.26 19.89 -15.97
CA PHE A 24 18.09 19.07 -14.76
C PHE A 24 17.07 19.64 -13.77
N LYS A 25 16.87 20.96 -13.71
CA LYS A 25 15.78 21.54 -12.89
C LYS A 25 14.43 21.20 -13.51
N GLU A 26 14.30 21.28 -14.83
CA GLU A 26 13.10 20.96 -15.58
C GLU A 26 12.71 19.48 -15.43
N LEU A 27 13.65 18.55 -15.60
CA LEU A 27 13.43 17.11 -15.38
C LEU A 27 12.91 16.82 -13.96
N ARG A 28 13.50 17.47 -12.95
CA ARG A 28 13.06 17.33 -11.55
C ARG A 28 11.71 17.98 -11.28
N PHE A 29 11.37 19.05 -11.98
CA PHE A 29 10.06 19.66 -11.91
C PHE A 29 9.00 18.69 -12.43
N TYR A 30 9.19 18.14 -13.63
CA TYR A 30 8.26 17.16 -14.21
C TYR A 30 8.11 15.91 -13.34
N ALA A 31 9.21 15.35 -12.81
CA ALA A 31 9.13 14.20 -11.91
C ALA A 31 8.34 14.50 -10.63
N ARG A 32 8.53 15.67 -10.01
CA ARG A 32 7.74 16.07 -8.83
C ARG A 32 6.27 16.35 -9.17
N PHE A 33 6.02 17.02 -10.29
CA PHE A 33 4.67 17.31 -10.76
C PHE A 33 3.89 16.03 -11.07
N LEU A 34 4.57 15.03 -11.64
CA LEU A 34 4.02 13.69 -11.88
C LEU A 34 3.66 13.01 -10.56
N LEU A 35 4.53 13.06 -9.54
CA LEU A 35 4.23 12.49 -8.22
C LEU A 35 3.00 13.14 -7.58
N VAL A 36 2.89 14.46 -7.66
CA VAL A 36 1.70 15.20 -7.18
C VAL A 36 0.45 14.80 -7.96
N SER A 37 0.53 14.71 -9.29
CA SER A 37 -0.59 14.29 -10.15
C SER A 37 -1.06 12.88 -9.83
N LEU A 38 -0.12 11.98 -9.54
CA LEU A 38 -0.39 10.60 -9.14
C LEU A 38 -1.14 10.55 -7.80
N ILE A 39 -0.64 11.25 -6.78
CA ILE A 39 -1.28 11.34 -5.45
C ILE A 39 -2.69 11.94 -5.55
N LEU A 40 -2.87 12.95 -6.41
CA LEU A 40 -4.17 13.58 -6.67
C LEU A 40 -5.08 12.77 -7.59
N ASN A 41 -4.68 11.57 -8.02
CA ASN A 41 -5.42 10.69 -8.93
C ASN A 41 -5.84 11.37 -10.23
N ARG A 42 -4.98 12.23 -10.79
CA ARG A 42 -5.23 12.92 -12.08
C ARG A 42 -4.61 12.11 -13.22
N THR A 43 -5.22 10.97 -13.51
CA THR A 43 -4.72 9.97 -14.47
C THR A 43 -4.37 10.53 -15.85
N GLU A 44 -5.23 11.38 -16.41
CA GLU A 44 -4.98 12.04 -17.71
C GLU A 44 -3.77 12.98 -17.68
N MET A 45 -3.61 13.74 -16.59
CA MET A 45 -2.43 14.59 -16.42
C MET A 45 -1.17 13.76 -16.26
N VAL A 46 -1.24 12.64 -15.54
CA VAL A 46 -0.12 11.70 -15.41
C VAL A 46 0.31 11.21 -16.81
N LYS A 47 -0.61 10.69 -17.63
CA LYS A 47 -0.31 10.23 -19.00
C LYS A 47 0.41 11.31 -19.82
N VAL A 48 -0.10 12.55 -19.81
CA VAL A 48 0.50 13.68 -20.55
C VAL A 48 1.89 14.03 -20.01
N VAL A 49 2.06 14.09 -18.69
CA VAL A 49 3.33 14.50 -18.05
C VAL A 49 4.41 13.45 -18.23
N VAL A 50 4.07 12.16 -18.22
CA VAL A 50 5.00 11.05 -18.47
C VAL A 50 5.61 11.16 -19.86
N GLU A 51 4.78 11.38 -20.88
CA GLU A 51 5.26 11.50 -22.26
C GLU A 51 6.11 12.77 -22.46
N LYS A 52 5.74 13.89 -21.80
CA LYS A 52 6.58 15.09 -21.78
C LYS A 52 7.94 14.86 -21.12
N LEU A 53 7.96 14.14 -19.99
CA LEU A 53 9.21 13.80 -19.30
C LEU A 53 10.08 12.89 -20.17
N ARG A 54 9.49 11.88 -20.82
CA ARG A 54 10.20 11.00 -21.75
C ARG A 54 10.83 11.79 -22.89
N ALA A 55 10.04 12.64 -23.57
CA ALA A 55 10.52 13.48 -24.66
C ALA A 55 11.67 14.41 -24.22
N LEU A 56 11.55 15.01 -23.03
CA LEU A 56 12.60 15.87 -22.47
C LEU A 56 13.90 15.11 -22.18
N VAL A 57 13.82 13.88 -21.67
CA VAL A 57 15.00 13.03 -21.45
C VAL A 57 15.68 12.70 -22.79
N ASP A 58 14.91 12.40 -23.82
CA ASP A 58 15.43 12.10 -25.15
C ASP A 58 16.07 13.33 -25.81
N GLU A 59 15.45 14.51 -25.68
CA GLU A 59 16.01 15.80 -26.13
C GLU A 59 17.33 16.11 -25.40
N CYS A 60 17.36 15.97 -24.07
CA CYS A 60 18.58 16.19 -23.29
C CYS A 60 19.71 15.25 -23.73
N LYS A 61 19.39 13.97 -23.98
CA LYS A 61 20.38 12.99 -24.48
C LYS A 61 20.90 13.35 -25.86
N ALA A 62 20.06 13.90 -26.74
CA ALA A 62 20.46 14.32 -28.08
C ALA A 62 21.38 15.55 -28.04
N ASN A 63 21.07 16.53 -27.19
CA ASN A 63 21.78 17.80 -27.07
C ASN A 63 23.07 17.69 -26.25
N PHE A 64 23.13 16.79 -25.26
CA PHE A 64 24.28 16.64 -24.36
C PHE A 64 24.88 15.23 -24.43
N ARG A 65 25.51 14.88 -25.56
CA ARG A 65 26.02 13.52 -25.84
C ARG A 65 27.08 13.03 -24.85
N GLU A 66 27.80 13.94 -24.21
CA GLU A 66 28.82 13.64 -23.20
C GLU A 66 28.25 13.38 -21.81
N THR A 67 26.99 13.77 -21.56
CA THR A 67 26.32 13.57 -20.27
C THR A 67 25.61 12.22 -20.23
N ASN A 68 25.78 11.49 -19.12
CA ASN A 68 25.12 10.20 -18.92
C ASN A 68 23.70 10.36 -18.36
N PHE A 69 22.67 10.14 -19.19
CA PHE A 69 21.25 10.17 -18.77
C PHE A 69 20.67 8.81 -18.37
N LYS A 70 21.50 7.79 -18.11
CA LYS A 70 21.01 6.43 -17.74
C LYS A 70 20.07 6.44 -16.55
N GLU A 71 20.36 7.23 -15.51
CA GLU A 71 19.50 7.33 -14.32
C GLU A 71 18.13 7.91 -14.65
N TRP A 72 18.05 8.95 -15.48
CA TRP A 72 16.78 9.53 -15.89
C TRP A 72 15.97 8.60 -16.79
N LYS A 73 16.65 7.82 -17.63
CA LYS A 73 15.99 6.75 -18.40
C LYS A 73 15.41 5.69 -17.46
N LEU A 74 16.12 5.29 -16.41
CA LEU A 74 15.60 4.37 -15.40
C LEU A 74 14.38 4.96 -14.68
N VAL A 75 14.42 6.24 -14.29
CA VAL A 75 13.27 6.92 -13.68
C VAL A 75 12.04 6.89 -14.59
N VAL A 76 12.20 7.20 -15.89
CA VAL A 76 11.09 7.12 -16.85
C VAL A 76 10.57 5.68 -16.99
N GLN A 77 11.46 4.69 -17.02
CA GLN A 77 11.06 3.28 -17.07
C GLN A 77 10.31 2.83 -15.81
N GLU A 78 10.77 3.23 -14.62
CA GLU A 78 10.08 2.95 -13.35
C GLU A 78 8.67 3.57 -13.33
N ILE A 79 8.54 4.82 -13.78
CA ILE A 79 7.25 5.51 -13.89
C ILE A 79 6.29 4.76 -14.82
N LEU A 80 6.76 4.41 -16.02
CA LEU A 80 5.94 3.69 -17.00
C LEU A 80 5.52 2.33 -16.48
N PHE A 81 6.43 1.62 -15.81
CA PHE A 81 6.13 0.34 -15.23
C PHE A 81 5.09 0.45 -14.10
N PHE A 82 5.23 1.47 -13.25
CA PHE A 82 4.26 1.79 -12.19
C PHE A 82 2.86 2.04 -12.76
N ILE A 83 2.76 2.85 -13.81
CA ILE A 83 1.49 3.21 -14.44
C ILE A 83 0.88 2.02 -15.18
N ASN A 84 1.68 1.22 -15.88
CA ASN A 84 1.16 0.11 -16.69
C ASN A 84 0.65 -1.06 -15.86
N ILE A 85 1.15 -1.27 -14.65
CA ILE A 85 0.67 -2.32 -13.74
C ILE A 85 -0.67 -1.94 -13.12
N ASP A 86 -0.91 -0.65 -12.93
CA ASP A 86 -2.13 -0.19 -12.31
C ASP A 86 -3.28 -0.10 -13.32
N THR A 87 -4.29 -0.94 -13.10
CA THR A 87 -5.49 -1.03 -13.93
C THR A 87 -6.21 0.31 -14.09
N THR A 88 -6.07 1.24 -13.14
CA THR A 88 -6.63 2.59 -13.21
C THR A 88 -6.09 3.41 -14.38
N PHE A 89 -4.90 3.09 -14.89
CA PHE A 89 -4.30 3.78 -16.03
C PHE A 89 -4.48 3.05 -17.35
N THR A 90 -4.68 1.73 -17.33
CA THR A 90 -4.82 0.90 -18.53
C THR A 90 -6.26 0.73 -18.97
N ILE A 91 -7.23 0.69 -18.05
CA ILE A 91 -8.65 0.47 -18.35
C ILE A 91 -9.42 1.78 -18.06
N PRO A 92 -9.91 2.51 -19.10
CA PRO A 92 -10.50 3.85 -18.96
C PRO A 92 -11.70 3.96 -18.01
N SER A 93 -12.41 2.86 -17.78
CA SER A 93 -13.63 2.74 -16.97
C SER A 93 -13.43 1.87 -15.72
N SER A 94 -12.17 1.61 -15.36
CA SER A 94 -11.87 0.92 -14.11
C SER A 94 -12.29 1.76 -12.89
N ARG A 95 -12.81 1.06 -11.88
CA ARG A 95 -13.20 1.66 -10.62
C ARG A 95 -11.99 2.27 -9.92
N SER A 96 -12.10 3.54 -9.53
CA SER A 96 -11.12 4.23 -8.70
C SER A 96 -10.94 3.54 -7.36
N PHE A 97 -9.72 3.51 -6.82
CA PHE A 97 -9.47 3.03 -5.45
C PHE A 97 -10.15 3.91 -4.38
N ARG A 98 -10.42 5.18 -4.70
CA ARG A 98 -11.03 6.16 -3.80
C ARG A 98 -12.44 5.76 -3.38
N TYR A 99 -12.92 6.32 -2.29
CA TYR A 99 -14.27 6.07 -1.80
C TYR A 99 -15.29 6.88 -2.57
N CYS A 100 -16.12 6.22 -3.35
CA CYS A 100 -17.23 6.83 -4.05
C CYS A 100 -18.50 6.71 -3.21
N ALA A 101 -19.07 7.85 -2.77
CA ALA A 101 -20.31 7.85 -2.01
C ALA A 101 -21.46 7.13 -2.74
N VAL A 102 -21.49 7.14 -4.06
CA VAL A 102 -22.55 6.47 -4.84
C VAL A 102 -22.34 4.95 -4.90
N LEU A 103 -21.10 4.49 -5.08
CA LEU A 103 -20.80 3.07 -5.34
C LEU A 103 -20.39 2.28 -4.10
N ASP A 104 -19.84 2.95 -3.09
CA ASP A 104 -19.36 2.34 -1.84
C ASP A 104 -20.31 2.57 -0.66
N SER A 105 -21.28 3.49 -0.76
CA SER A 105 -22.32 3.60 0.27
C SER A 105 -23.39 2.52 0.07
N HIS A 106 -23.83 1.96 1.20
CA HIS A 106 -24.89 0.96 1.21
C HIS A 106 -26.08 1.51 2.02
N PRO A 107 -27.06 2.20 1.39
CA PRO A 107 -28.17 2.81 2.10
C PRO A 107 -28.95 1.85 3.01
N LYS A 108 -28.96 0.55 2.66
CA LYS A 108 -29.59 -0.51 3.45
C LYS A 108 -28.93 -0.73 4.82
N SER A 109 -27.63 -0.43 4.96
CA SER A 109 -26.90 -0.55 6.23
C SER A 109 -26.99 0.72 7.09
N ALA A 110 -27.28 1.88 6.50
CA ALA A 110 -27.28 3.17 7.19
C ALA A 110 -28.12 3.24 8.49
N PRO A 111 -29.38 2.74 8.56
CA PRO A 111 -30.17 2.76 9.79
C PRO A 111 -29.52 1.94 10.91
N TYR A 112 -28.79 0.90 10.53
CA TYR A 112 -28.14 -0.03 11.43
C TYR A 112 -26.79 0.45 11.90
N VAL A 113 -26.06 1.21 11.06
CA VAL A 113 -24.82 1.87 11.45
C VAL A 113 -25.12 2.95 12.50
N ALA A 114 -26.23 3.66 12.35
CA ALA A 114 -26.64 4.71 13.28
C ALA A 114 -26.83 4.21 14.73
N ARG A 115 -27.10 2.92 14.93
CA ARG A 115 -27.26 2.31 16.26
C ARG A 115 -25.98 2.37 17.10
N PHE A 116 -24.81 2.36 16.45
CA PHE A 116 -23.52 2.35 17.13
C PHE A 116 -23.18 3.72 17.75
N HIS A 117 -24.00 4.73 17.50
CA HIS A 117 -23.81 6.08 18.02
C HIS A 117 -24.04 6.25 19.54
N ALA A 118 -24.42 5.20 20.27
CA ALA A 118 -24.91 5.33 21.64
C ALA A 118 -23.86 5.23 22.76
N LYS A 119 -22.60 4.80 22.50
CA LYS A 119 -21.62 4.57 23.60
C LYS A 119 -20.19 5.09 23.38
N LYS A 120 -19.59 4.97 22.19
CA LYS A 120 -18.25 5.52 21.84
C LYS A 120 -18.06 5.39 20.33
N ILE A 121 -18.09 6.49 19.59
CA ILE A 121 -17.89 6.48 18.12
C ILE A 121 -16.47 6.97 17.85
N LEU A 122 -15.65 6.11 17.26
CA LEU A 122 -14.30 6.50 16.90
C LEU A 122 -14.33 7.23 15.56
N LYS A 123 -13.71 8.40 15.51
CA LYS A 123 -13.45 9.11 14.25
C LYS A 123 -12.12 8.67 13.68
N PHE A 124 -12.11 8.21 12.44
CA PHE A 124 -10.87 7.92 11.75
C PHE A 124 -10.22 9.23 11.30
N GLN A 125 -9.04 9.55 11.84
CA GLN A 125 -8.35 10.82 11.58
C GLN A 125 -6.96 10.65 11.01
N ASP A 126 -6.23 9.63 11.43
CA ASP A 126 -4.82 9.48 11.08
C ASP A 126 -4.53 8.06 10.60
N ALA A 127 -3.70 7.96 9.57
CA ALA A 127 -3.20 6.70 9.04
C ALA A 127 -1.67 6.72 8.90
N VAL A 128 -1.02 5.63 9.29
CA VAL A 128 0.37 5.34 8.94
C VAL A 128 0.37 4.31 7.83
N VAL A 129 0.96 4.65 6.69
CA VAL A 129 1.06 3.77 5.52
C VAL A 129 2.53 3.50 5.27
N MET A 130 2.95 2.27 5.55
CA MET A 130 4.30 1.80 5.31
C MET A 130 4.25 0.58 4.39
N SER A 131 4.95 0.65 3.26
CA SER A 131 5.15 -0.50 2.39
C SER A 131 6.61 -0.62 1.98
N TYR A 132 7.13 -1.84 2.04
CA TYR A 132 8.41 -2.19 1.45
C TYR A 132 8.54 -3.69 1.17
N HIS A 133 8.59 -4.03 -0.12
CA HIS A 133 9.18 -5.29 -0.59
C HIS A 133 10.36 -5.03 -1.54
N ARG A 134 11.29 -5.99 -1.62
CA ARG A 134 12.55 -5.81 -2.38
C ARG A 134 12.35 -5.49 -3.86
N ASN A 135 11.36 -6.13 -4.48
CA ASN A 135 11.10 -6.07 -5.92
C ASN A 135 9.79 -5.35 -6.27
N GLU A 136 9.10 -4.81 -5.26
CA GLU A 136 7.85 -4.10 -5.48
C GLU A 136 8.10 -2.83 -6.30
N VAL A 137 7.20 -2.61 -7.24
CA VAL A 137 7.22 -1.47 -8.13
C VAL A 137 6.97 -0.20 -7.35
N LYS A 138 7.72 0.83 -7.70
CA LYS A 138 7.64 2.12 -7.04
C LYS A 138 7.96 3.23 -8.00
N PHE A 139 7.47 4.41 -7.66
CA PHE A 139 7.92 5.65 -8.22
C PHE A 139 8.41 6.55 -7.08
N ALA A 140 9.69 6.92 -7.13
CA ALA A 140 10.39 7.61 -6.04
C ALA A 140 10.36 6.81 -4.71
N GLU A 141 9.62 7.30 -3.72
CA GLU A 141 9.43 6.70 -2.38
C GLU A 141 8.01 6.13 -2.23
N LEU A 142 7.19 6.16 -3.29
CA LEU A 142 5.82 5.66 -3.26
C LEU A 142 5.76 4.31 -3.96
N THR A 143 5.55 3.25 -3.18
CA THR A 143 5.37 1.90 -3.72
C THR A 143 3.93 1.69 -4.20
N LEU A 144 3.70 0.65 -5.01
CA LEU A 144 2.38 0.34 -5.55
C LEU A 144 1.36 0.09 -4.43
N ASP A 145 1.71 -0.69 -3.41
CA ASP A 145 0.77 -1.01 -2.33
C ASP A 145 0.53 0.19 -1.41
N ALA A 146 1.56 1.00 -1.15
CA ALA A 146 1.40 2.26 -0.45
C ALA A 146 0.48 3.22 -1.22
N TYR A 147 0.59 3.27 -2.55
CA TYR A 147 -0.29 4.07 -3.40
C TYR A 147 -1.74 3.56 -3.37
N ARG A 148 -1.96 2.26 -3.54
CA ARG A 148 -3.29 1.64 -3.48
C ARG A 148 -3.98 1.93 -2.14
N MET A 149 -3.28 1.72 -1.03
CA MET A 149 -3.80 2.00 0.31
C MET A 149 -4.04 3.49 0.53
N LEU A 150 -3.11 4.35 0.08
CA LEU A 150 -3.27 5.80 0.11
C LEU A 150 -4.55 6.24 -0.59
N GLN A 151 -4.76 5.84 -1.84
CA GLN A 151 -5.97 6.19 -2.60
C GLN A 151 -7.23 5.56 -1.98
N CYS A 152 -7.13 4.35 -1.40
CA CYS A 152 -8.24 3.69 -0.71
C CYS A 152 -8.73 4.45 0.54
N LEU A 153 -7.97 5.42 1.05
CA LEU A 153 -8.31 6.23 2.22
C LEU A 153 -8.61 7.69 1.84
N GLU A 154 -8.97 7.94 0.57
CA GLU A 154 -9.36 9.24 0.03
C GLU A 154 -10.79 9.19 -0.49
N TRP A 155 -11.54 10.27 -0.30
CA TRP A 155 -12.82 10.48 -0.97
C TRP A 155 -12.65 10.68 -2.46
N GLU A 156 -13.50 10.01 -3.24
CA GLU A 156 -13.68 10.34 -4.65
C GLU A 156 -14.63 11.55 -4.74
N PRO A 157 -14.23 12.64 -5.41
CA PRO A 157 -15.12 13.76 -5.66
C PRO A 157 -16.20 13.30 -6.67
N SER A 158 -17.32 12.82 -6.13
CA SER A 158 -18.41 12.20 -6.89
C SER A 158 -19.75 12.67 -6.32
N GLY A 159 -20.40 13.61 -7.00
CA GLY A 159 -21.70 14.18 -6.57
C GLY A 159 -22.39 14.99 -7.68
N SER A 160 -23.70 15.21 -7.54
CA SER A 160 -24.52 16.00 -8.49
C SER A 160 -24.11 17.48 -8.60
N PHE A 161 -23.32 17.97 -7.63
CA PHE A 161 -22.78 19.33 -7.59
C PHE A 161 -21.33 19.41 -8.08
N TYR A 162 -20.69 18.27 -8.41
CA TYR A 162 -19.44 18.28 -9.17
C TYR A 162 -19.78 18.58 -10.63
N GLN A 163 -20.19 19.83 -10.86
CA GLN A 163 -20.27 20.38 -12.19
C GLN A 163 -18.81 20.40 -12.68
N LYS A 164 -18.42 19.43 -13.51
CA LYS A 164 -17.38 19.72 -14.50
C LYS A 164 -17.89 20.98 -15.15
N HIS A 165 -17.35 22.15 -14.81
CA HIS A 165 -17.67 23.37 -15.52
C HIS A 165 -17.52 23.00 -16.99
N PRO A 166 -18.61 23.03 -17.79
CA PRO A 166 -18.44 23.00 -19.23
C PRO A 166 -17.47 24.13 -19.50
N ALA A 167 -16.41 23.87 -20.27
CA ALA A 167 -15.57 24.95 -20.75
C ALA A 167 -16.52 25.94 -21.42
N GLU A 168 -16.79 27.06 -20.75
CA GLU A 168 -17.63 28.09 -21.34
C GLU A 168 -16.94 28.47 -22.65
N PRO A 169 -17.64 28.39 -23.80
CA PRO A 169 -17.08 28.95 -25.00
C PRO A 169 -16.93 30.45 -24.70
N LYS A 170 -15.69 30.91 -24.58
CA LYS A 170 -15.42 32.34 -24.53
C LYS A 170 -15.81 32.93 -25.88
N GLU A 171 -17.08 33.30 -26.01
CA GLU A 171 -17.50 34.33 -26.95
C GLU A 171 -16.84 35.63 -26.50
N ASN A 172 -15.69 35.90 -27.11
CA ASN A 172 -15.32 37.17 -27.72
C ASN A 172 -13.80 37.21 -27.87
N GLY A 173 -13.38 37.30 -29.14
CA GLY A 173 -11.99 37.27 -29.52
C GLY A 173 -11.24 38.50 -29.01
N VAL A 174 -10.17 38.26 -28.26
CA VAL A 174 -8.89 38.96 -28.39
C VAL A 174 -7.81 37.93 -28.06
N ALA A 175 -6.88 37.71 -28.98
CA ALA A 175 -5.72 36.85 -28.75
C ALA A 175 -4.90 37.43 -27.60
N ALA A 176 -4.84 36.73 -26.47
CA ALA A 176 -3.95 37.07 -25.37
C ALA A 176 -2.64 36.30 -25.55
N ASP A 177 -1.59 37.05 -25.84
CA ASP A 177 -0.22 36.56 -25.93
C ASP A 177 0.24 35.94 -24.59
N TYR A 178 0.58 34.66 -24.60
CA TYR A 178 1.22 34.00 -23.46
C TYR A 178 2.73 34.31 -23.47
N SER A 179 3.08 35.57 -23.17
CA SER A 179 4.45 35.93 -22.81
C SER A 179 4.43 36.97 -21.70
N GLY A 180 4.66 36.51 -20.47
CA GLY A 180 4.69 37.40 -19.30
C GLY A 180 4.62 36.61 -18.00
N ALA A 181 5.74 36.59 -17.29
CA ALA A 181 5.87 35.98 -15.98
C ALA A 181 4.97 36.64 -14.93
N SER A 182 4.50 35.82 -13.99
CA SER A 182 4.06 36.18 -12.62
C SER A 182 2.78 37.02 -12.48
N GLY A 183 1.73 36.38 -11.95
CA GLY A 183 0.66 37.05 -11.22
C GLY A 183 -0.75 36.79 -11.74
N LEU A 184 -1.33 35.63 -11.39
CA LEU A 184 -2.75 35.38 -11.07
C LEU A 184 -2.97 33.87 -11.02
N ILE A 185 -2.56 33.25 -9.91
CA ILE A 185 -3.07 31.94 -9.51
C ILE A 185 -3.73 32.18 -8.15
N ASP A 186 -4.88 32.85 -8.16
CA ASP A 186 -5.84 32.69 -7.06
C ASP A 186 -6.75 31.51 -7.43
N MET A 187 -6.12 30.35 -7.68
CA MET A 187 -6.83 29.09 -7.70
C MET A 187 -6.88 28.63 -6.25
N ASN A 188 -8.04 28.69 -5.63
CA ASN A 188 -8.33 27.88 -4.45
C ASN A 188 -8.36 26.40 -4.88
N LEU A 189 -7.19 25.87 -5.24
CA LEU A 189 -7.00 24.50 -5.75
C LEU A 189 -7.53 23.47 -4.73
N ALA A 190 -7.52 23.80 -3.44
CA ALA A 190 -8.12 22.98 -2.40
C ALA A 190 -9.66 22.98 -2.44
N ALA A 191 -10.30 24.13 -2.70
CA ALA A 191 -11.76 24.23 -2.75
C ALA A 191 -12.35 23.61 -4.02
N ASP A 192 -11.64 23.65 -5.14
CA ASP A 192 -12.05 23.02 -6.40
C ASP A 192 -11.81 21.50 -6.45
N MET A 193 -10.96 20.95 -5.56
CA MET A 193 -10.58 19.53 -5.55
C MET A 193 -11.39 18.68 -4.56
N THR A 194 -12.18 19.29 -3.67
CA THR A 194 -12.92 18.57 -2.62
C THR A 194 -14.41 18.87 -2.72
N ASP A 195 -15.24 17.84 -2.71
CA ASP A 195 -16.69 18.02 -2.55
C ASP A 195 -16.97 18.53 -1.12
N PRO A 196 -17.52 19.76 -0.94
CA PRO A 196 -17.73 20.34 0.38
C PRO A 196 -18.80 19.59 1.20
N THR A 197 -19.55 18.69 0.58
CA THR A 197 -20.53 17.83 1.25
C THR A 197 -19.89 16.61 1.90
N LEU A 198 -18.64 16.30 1.57
CA LEU A 198 -17.92 15.16 2.12
C LEU A 198 -17.12 15.55 3.39
N PRO A 199 -16.99 14.63 4.37
CA PRO A 199 -16.10 14.82 5.50
C PRO A 199 -14.63 15.03 5.07
N PRO A 200 -13.79 15.65 5.91
CA PRO A 200 -12.36 15.76 5.60
C PRO A 200 -11.71 14.38 5.48
N ASN A 201 -10.71 14.29 4.59
CA ASN A 201 -9.88 13.09 4.47
C ASN A 201 -9.00 12.91 5.73
N PRO A 202 -8.70 11.66 6.13
CA PRO A 202 -7.75 11.40 7.20
C PRO A 202 -6.34 11.87 6.80
N ARG A 203 -5.56 12.36 7.77
CA ARG A 203 -4.13 12.65 7.64
C ARG A 203 -3.36 11.35 7.45
N LYS A 204 -2.36 11.35 6.57
CA LYS A 204 -1.62 10.13 6.19
C LYS A 204 -0.12 10.36 6.27
N ALA A 205 0.56 9.57 7.10
CA ALA A 205 2.01 9.52 7.16
C ALA A 205 2.51 8.35 6.29
N ILE A 206 3.13 8.69 5.15
CA ILE A 206 3.67 7.69 4.20
C ILE A 206 5.16 7.48 4.52
N LEU A 207 5.54 6.23 4.78
CA LEU A 207 6.90 5.87 5.14
C LEU A 207 7.47 4.85 4.16
N TYR A 208 8.62 5.16 3.57
CA TYR A 208 9.39 4.24 2.75
C TYR A 208 10.71 3.92 3.42
N ARG A 209 10.95 2.62 3.64
CA ARG A 209 12.13 2.11 4.35
C ARG A 209 12.47 2.88 5.65
N PRO A 210 11.52 3.03 6.59
CA PRO A 210 11.85 3.60 7.89
C PRO A 210 12.75 2.64 8.70
N SER A 211 13.58 3.17 9.60
CA SER A 211 14.08 2.33 10.70
C SER A 211 12.94 2.02 11.66
N ALA A 212 13.05 0.96 12.46
CA ALA A 212 12.04 0.66 13.49
C ALA A 212 11.83 1.87 14.42
N THR A 213 12.92 2.53 14.82
CA THR A 213 12.88 3.76 15.64
C THR A 213 12.16 4.92 14.96
N HIS A 214 12.31 5.09 13.64
CA HIS A 214 11.63 6.15 12.91
C HIS A 214 10.12 5.88 12.83
N LEU A 215 9.73 4.62 12.55
CA LEU A 215 8.33 4.23 12.55
C LEU A 215 7.69 4.43 13.93
N ILE A 216 8.36 3.97 14.99
CA ILE A 216 7.92 4.15 16.39
C ILE A 216 7.78 5.64 16.73
N ALA A 217 8.74 6.47 16.33
CA ALA A 217 8.67 7.91 16.58
C ALA A 217 7.46 8.56 15.88
N VAL A 218 7.20 8.21 14.61
CA VAL A 218 6.05 8.71 13.86
C VAL A 218 4.73 8.26 14.51
N MET A 219 4.64 6.98 14.89
CA MET A 219 3.46 6.46 15.59
C MET A 219 3.25 7.15 16.94
N ALA A 220 4.32 7.40 17.69
CA ALA A 220 4.25 8.10 18.98
C ALA A 220 3.75 9.54 18.83
N THR A 221 4.29 10.28 17.85
CA THR A 221 3.83 11.64 17.55
C THR A 221 2.35 11.66 17.21
N ILE A 222 1.89 10.75 16.34
CA ILE A 222 0.48 10.69 15.96
C ILE A 222 -0.39 10.32 17.17
N CYS A 223 -0.02 9.31 17.97
CA CYS A 223 -0.79 8.89 19.14
C CYS A 223 -0.90 9.98 20.23
N GLU A 224 0.11 10.83 20.36
CA GLU A 224 0.11 11.97 21.28
C GLU A 224 -0.83 13.08 20.79
N GLU A 225 -0.83 13.37 19.48
CA GLU A 225 -1.72 14.35 18.84
C GLU A 225 -3.17 13.82 18.66
N LEU A 226 -3.38 12.50 18.72
CA LEU A 226 -4.67 11.87 18.42
C LEU A 226 -5.75 12.26 19.47
N PRO A 227 -6.90 12.80 19.05
CA PRO A 227 -7.99 13.11 19.96
C PRO A 227 -8.56 11.88 20.69
N PRO A 228 -9.18 12.04 21.88
CA PRO A 228 -9.65 10.90 22.70
C PRO A 228 -10.65 9.96 22.01
N GLU A 229 -11.48 10.49 21.11
CA GLU A 229 -12.52 9.76 20.37
C GLU A 229 -12.09 9.52 18.93
N SER A 230 -10.82 9.14 18.72
CA SER A 230 -10.26 8.92 17.40
C SER A 230 -9.48 7.62 17.32
N ILE A 231 -9.46 7.05 16.12
CA ILE A 231 -8.74 5.81 15.82
C ILE A 231 -7.65 6.10 14.80
N ILE A 232 -6.51 5.45 14.99
CA ILE A 232 -5.40 5.42 14.03
C ILE A 232 -5.45 4.11 13.24
N LEU A 233 -5.30 4.21 11.93
CA LEU A 233 -5.04 3.06 11.06
C LEU A 233 -3.53 2.92 10.88
N VAL A 234 -2.99 1.73 11.09
CA VAL A 234 -1.57 1.43 10.83
C VAL A 234 -1.53 0.29 9.83
N TYR A 235 -1.09 0.59 8.62
CA TYR A 235 -0.89 -0.36 7.55
C TYR A 235 0.62 -0.59 7.37
N LEU A 236 1.04 -1.85 7.55
CA LEU A 236 2.42 -2.28 7.42
C LEU A 236 2.48 -3.44 6.40
N SER A 237 3.07 -3.16 5.25
CA SER A 237 3.34 -4.16 4.22
C SER A 237 4.84 -4.36 4.08
N ALA A 238 5.32 -5.53 4.50
CA ALA A 238 6.74 -5.83 4.47
C ALA A 238 6.96 -7.34 4.58
N SER A 239 8.03 -7.82 3.94
CA SER A 239 8.49 -9.18 4.15
C SER A 239 9.00 -9.35 5.59
N GLY A 240 8.75 -10.53 6.15
CA GLY A 240 9.32 -11.00 7.39
C GLY A 240 10.76 -11.45 7.19
N LYS A 241 11.09 -12.67 7.62
CA LYS A 241 12.46 -13.23 7.50
C LYS A 241 12.98 -12.98 6.08
N PRO A 242 14.12 -12.29 5.89
CA PRO A 242 14.80 -12.35 4.62
C PRO A 242 15.27 -13.79 4.49
N GLY A 243 14.56 -14.60 3.70
CA GLY A 243 15.07 -15.91 3.31
C GLY A 243 16.52 -15.72 2.87
N HIS A 244 17.38 -16.67 3.24
CA HIS A 244 18.72 -16.84 2.69
C HIS A 244 18.63 -17.01 1.16
N ILE A 245 18.32 -15.92 0.47
CA ILE A 245 18.56 -15.77 -0.95
C ILE A 245 20.01 -15.33 -0.97
N ASN A 246 20.89 -16.28 -1.29
CA ASN A 246 22.32 -16.08 -1.48
C ASN A 246 22.53 -15.01 -2.56
N ALA A 247 22.49 -13.74 -2.17
CA ALA A 247 23.07 -12.66 -2.94
C ALA A 247 24.53 -12.60 -2.48
N SER A 248 25.39 -13.34 -3.18
CA SER A 248 26.82 -13.07 -3.15
C SER A 248 27.02 -11.58 -3.43
N GLN A 249 27.41 -10.83 -2.40
CA GLN A 249 27.97 -9.50 -2.56
C GLN A 249 29.21 -9.64 -3.45
N VAL A 250 29.05 -9.40 -4.75
CA VAL A 250 30.15 -8.95 -5.60
C VAL A 250 30.33 -7.48 -5.27
N GLU A 251 31.03 -7.21 -4.17
CA GLU A 251 31.65 -5.91 -3.98
C GLU A 251 32.90 -5.86 -4.86
N THR A 252 32.76 -5.18 -6.00
CA THR A 252 33.88 -4.65 -6.77
C THR A 252 34.59 -3.58 -5.93
N SER A 253 35.48 -4.00 -5.04
CA SER A 253 36.50 -3.13 -4.45
C SER A 253 37.81 -3.28 -5.24
N GLY A 254 37.95 -2.45 -6.26
CA GLY A 254 39.26 -2.18 -6.85
C GLY A 254 40.05 -1.26 -5.93
N GLY A 255 41.25 -1.69 -5.50
CA GLY A 255 42.28 -0.74 -5.07
C GLY A 255 43.15 -1.15 -3.88
N SER A 256 44.38 -1.56 -4.21
CA SER A 256 45.61 -1.31 -3.45
C SER A 256 46.00 -2.22 -2.28
N ARG A 257 46.59 -3.33 -2.72
CA ARG A 257 47.63 -4.15 -2.09
C ARG A 257 48.73 -3.32 -1.39
N ARG A 258 48.83 -3.38 -0.05
CA ARG A 258 50.13 -3.40 0.66
C ARG A 258 50.08 -4.26 1.93
N THR A 259 50.55 -5.48 1.75
CA THR A 259 51.02 -6.38 2.81
C THR A 259 52.23 -5.77 3.54
N ARG A 260 52.16 -5.68 4.87
CA ARG A 260 53.35 -5.76 5.73
C ARG A 260 53.06 -6.69 6.89
N LYS A 261 53.65 -7.89 6.82
CA LYS A 261 53.93 -8.75 7.98
C LYS A 261 54.95 -8.02 8.86
N SER A 262 54.69 -7.94 10.15
CA SER A 262 55.73 -7.81 11.18
C SER A 262 55.32 -8.68 12.36
N MET A 263 56.21 -9.60 12.70
CA MET A 263 56.13 -10.61 13.74
C MET A 263 57.14 -10.17 14.82
N LEU A 264 56.72 -9.99 16.08
CA LEU A 264 57.30 -10.66 17.26
C LEU A 264 56.73 -10.13 18.60
N ALA A 265 56.30 -11.12 19.38
CA ALA A 265 56.12 -11.26 20.84
C ALA A 265 56.60 -10.18 21.82
N SER A 266 55.77 -9.92 22.86
CA SER A 266 56.05 -10.36 24.24
C SER A 266 54.91 -10.06 25.26
N HIS A 267 54.33 -11.14 25.78
CA HIS A 267 53.93 -11.46 27.17
C HIS A 267 53.08 -10.53 28.09
N ASN A 268 51.99 -11.17 28.60
CA ASN A 268 51.30 -11.09 29.90
C ASN A 268 50.43 -9.83 30.16
N SER A 269 49.18 -9.88 30.65
CA SER A 269 48.31 -10.92 31.20
C SER A 269 46.89 -10.35 31.45
N LEU A 270 45.84 -11.19 31.34
CA LEU A 270 44.47 -11.07 31.91
C LEU A 270 43.59 -9.89 31.39
N GLU A 271 42.35 -10.03 30.89
CA GLU A 271 41.27 -11.02 31.08
C GLU A 271 40.33 -11.14 29.84
N GLN A 272 39.86 -12.37 29.64
CA GLN A 272 38.58 -12.81 29.03
C GLN A 272 38.27 -12.54 27.54
N ASN A 273 38.82 -13.45 26.73
CA ASN A 273 38.36 -13.90 25.40
C ASN A 273 36.89 -14.35 25.42
N CYS A 274 36.06 -13.92 24.45
CA CYS A 274 35.86 -14.48 23.11
C CYS A 274 35.35 -15.93 23.10
N SER A 275 34.25 -16.17 22.37
CA SER A 275 34.25 -17.15 21.28
C SER A 275 32.91 -17.20 20.55
N ALA A 276 32.95 -16.95 19.25
CA ALA A 276 31.97 -17.49 18.32
C ALA A 276 31.99 -19.04 18.39
N PRO A 277 30.86 -19.74 18.20
CA PRO A 277 30.88 -21.18 17.99
C PRO A 277 30.68 -21.52 16.51
N GLU A 278 31.63 -22.25 15.95
CA GLU A 278 31.40 -23.10 14.78
C GLU A 278 30.70 -24.40 15.22
N SER A 279 29.97 -24.96 14.25
CA SER A 279 29.03 -26.08 14.22
C SER A 279 29.28 -27.31 15.09
N HIS A 280 28.20 -27.86 15.67
CA HIS A 280 27.98 -29.32 15.75
C HIS A 280 26.49 -29.69 15.62
N VAL A 281 26.26 -30.79 14.92
CA VAL A 281 24.99 -31.42 14.56
C VAL A 281 24.44 -32.24 15.74
N ASN A 282 23.11 -32.31 15.83
CA ASN A 282 22.24 -33.12 16.70
C ASN A 282 21.83 -32.52 18.06
N GLY A 283 20.50 -32.36 18.22
CA GLY A 283 19.83 -32.26 19.52
C GLY A 283 18.84 -31.11 19.63
N VAL A 284 17.55 -31.41 19.42
CA VAL A 284 16.38 -30.69 19.96
C VAL A 284 16.35 -29.18 19.73
N LYS A 285 15.72 -28.80 18.62
CA LYS A 285 15.44 -27.42 18.21
C LYS A 285 14.26 -26.87 19.03
N GLU A 286 14.52 -26.43 20.27
CA GLU A 286 13.46 -25.90 21.14
C GLU A 286 13.82 -24.59 21.85
N CYS A 287 14.84 -23.86 21.38
CA CYS A 287 15.15 -22.54 21.93
C CYS A 287 15.67 -21.58 20.83
N SER A 288 14.77 -20.77 20.25
CA SER A 288 14.99 -19.43 19.65
C SER A 288 13.83 -18.93 18.75
N ASP A 289 12.63 -19.54 18.75
CA ASP A 289 11.56 -19.10 17.83
C ASP A 289 10.96 -17.72 18.15
N TYR A 290 11.22 -17.13 19.33
CA TYR A 290 10.63 -15.86 19.73
C TYR A 290 11.30 -14.62 19.10
N TYR A 291 12.60 -14.68 18.80
CA TYR A 291 13.37 -13.58 18.18
C TYR A 291 13.34 -13.59 16.65
N ASP A 292 12.67 -14.59 16.08
CA ASP A 292 12.67 -14.89 14.65
C ASP A 292 11.47 -14.28 13.90
N ASN A 293 10.56 -13.63 14.62
CA ASN A 293 9.29 -13.15 14.11
C ASN A 293 9.23 -11.61 14.12
N TYR A 294 9.58 -11.00 12.99
CA TYR A 294 9.62 -9.55 12.80
C TYR A 294 9.25 -9.16 11.36
N LEU A 295 8.90 -7.88 11.15
CA LEU A 295 8.82 -7.27 9.82
C LEU A 295 10.15 -6.60 9.49
N TRP A 296 10.69 -6.87 8.31
CA TRP A 296 11.91 -6.22 7.83
C TRP A 296 11.56 -4.97 7.01
N LEU A 297 11.71 -3.81 7.64
CA LEU A 297 11.37 -2.50 7.06
C LEU A 297 12.38 -2.03 6.00
N GLY A 298 13.40 -2.85 5.70
CA GLY A 298 14.34 -2.63 4.59
C GLY A 298 15.71 -2.08 4.98
N PRO A 299 16.68 -2.13 4.05
CA PRO A 299 18.06 -1.78 4.34
C PRO A 299 18.23 -0.26 4.36
N LYS A 300 18.79 0.28 5.44
CA LYS A 300 19.16 1.69 5.55
C LYS A 300 20.60 1.81 6.03
N GLY A 301 21.41 2.63 5.37
CA GLY A 301 22.85 2.77 5.67
C GLY A 301 23.19 3.48 6.99
N ASN A 302 22.21 3.73 7.87
CA ASN A 302 22.37 4.57 9.07
C ASN A 302 22.45 3.78 10.40
N GLY A 303 22.72 2.47 10.37
CA GLY A 303 23.04 1.67 11.56
C GLY A 303 21.90 1.35 12.54
N GLY A 304 20.67 1.86 12.31
CA GLY A 304 19.50 1.50 13.11
C GLY A 304 18.89 0.15 12.75
N SER A 305 18.24 -0.53 13.70
CA SER A 305 17.49 -1.77 13.42
C SER A 305 16.35 -1.49 12.43
N SER A 306 16.25 -2.34 11.41
CA SER A 306 15.14 -2.36 10.45
C SER A 306 14.12 -3.45 10.77
N ASN A 307 14.21 -4.09 11.93
CA ASN A 307 13.30 -5.15 12.33
C ASN A 307 12.25 -4.58 13.29
N LEU A 308 10.98 -4.74 12.96
CA LEU A 308 9.86 -4.38 13.81
C LEU A 308 9.25 -5.66 14.40
N TYR A 309 9.27 -5.77 15.72
CA TYR A 309 8.71 -6.90 16.44
C TYR A 309 7.27 -6.61 16.86
N PRO A 310 6.41 -7.64 17.03
CA PRO A 310 5.06 -7.43 17.56
C PRO A 310 5.03 -6.65 18.88
N GLY A 311 6.01 -6.89 19.76
CA GLY A 311 6.14 -6.17 21.03
C GLY A 311 6.30 -4.65 20.90
N ASP A 312 6.86 -4.17 19.80
CA ASP A 312 7.05 -2.74 19.54
C ASP A 312 5.73 -1.99 19.30
N ILE A 313 4.66 -2.72 18.94
CA ILE A 313 3.34 -2.15 18.67
C ILE A 313 2.50 -2.02 19.96
N ILE A 314 2.78 -2.86 20.97
CA ILE A 314 2.02 -2.89 22.24
C ILE A 314 1.86 -1.50 22.86
N PRO A 315 2.89 -0.62 22.92
CA PRO A 315 2.73 0.69 23.54
C PRO A 315 1.64 1.57 22.92
N PHE A 316 1.35 1.38 21.63
CA PHE A 316 0.39 2.16 20.86
C PHE A 316 -1.05 1.66 21.01
N THR A 317 -1.25 0.48 21.59
CA THR A 317 -2.58 -0.03 21.99
C THR A 317 -3.20 0.71 23.19
N ARG A 318 -2.52 1.75 23.70
CA ARG A 318 -3.10 2.74 24.63
C ARG A 318 -4.14 3.63 23.96
N ARG A 319 -4.14 3.70 22.64
CA ARG A 319 -5.14 4.38 21.81
C ARG A 319 -5.90 3.34 20.98
N PRO A 320 -7.14 3.63 20.56
CA PRO A 320 -7.83 2.78 19.60
C PRO A 320 -7.00 2.63 18.33
N LEU A 321 -6.75 1.39 17.93
CA LEU A 321 -5.84 1.03 16.84
C LEU A 321 -6.51 0.04 15.89
N PHE A 322 -6.51 0.38 14.60
CA PHE A 322 -6.79 -0.55 13.51
C PHE A 322 -5.48 -0.90 12.83
N LEU A 323 -5.06 -2.16 12.90
CA LEU A 323 -3.78 -2.64 12.41
C LEU A 323 -3.98 -3.60 11.23
N ILE A 324 -3.32 -3.30 10.11
CA ILE A 324 -3.25 -4.17 8.93
C ILE A 324 -1.80 -4.60 8.77
N ILE A 325 -1.53 -5.90 8.91
CA ILE A 325 -0.21 -6.49 8.68
C ILE A 325 -0.28 -7.33 7.41
N ASP A 326 0.45 -6.88 6.39
CA ASP A 326 0.59 -7.53 5.10
C ASP A 326 2.01 -8.09 4.96
N SER A 327 2.16 -9.38 5.29
CA SER A 327 3.45 -10.03 5.43
C SER A 327 3.35 -11.55 5.39
N ASP A 328 4.40 -12.20 4.89
CA ASP A 328 4.65 -13.64 5.07
C ASP A 328 4.95 -14.03 6.53
N SER A 329 5.08 -13.06 7.43
CA SER A 329 5.17 -13.24 8.89
C SER A 329 4.00 -12.59 9.65
N SER A 330 2.88 -12.29 8.98
CA SER A 330 1.73 -11.57 9.58
C SER A 330 1.20 -12.25 10.84
N HIS A 331 1.15 -13.59 10.86
CA HIS A 331 0.60 -14.36 11.99
C HIS A 331 1.41 -14.22 13.29
N ALA A 332 2.66 -13.77 13.22
CA ALA A 332 3.43 -13.42 14.42
C ALA A 332 2.74 -12.33 15.25
N PHE A 333 1.97 -11.45 14.61
CA PHE A 333 1.30 -10.33 15.27
C PHE A 333 0.01 -10.74 15.99
N LYS A 334 -0.41 -12.01 15.91
CA LYS A 334 -1.51 -12.55 16.73
C LYS A 334 -1.26 -12.35 18.23
N VAL A 335 0.00 -12.37 18.65
CA VAL A 335 0.42 -12.19 20.07
C VAL A 335 0.03 -10.82 20.64
N LEU A 336 -0.31 -9.85 19.78
CA LEU A 336 -0.85 -8.57 20.23
C LEU A 336 -2.22 -8.73 20.89
N HIS A 337 -3.02 -9.67 20.41
CA HIS A 337 -4.35 -9.92 20.95
C HIS A 337 -4.25 -10.58 22.33
N GLY A 338 -4.75 -9.89 23.36
CA GLY A 338 -4.59 -10.23 24.77
C GLY A 338 -3.38 -9.58 25.45
N ALA A 339 -2.46 -8.98 24.69
CA ALA A 339 -1.29 -8.28 25.22
C ALA A 339 -1.45 -6.73 25.21
N GLU A 340 -2.60 -6.23 24.76
CA GLU A 340 -2.87 -4.80 24.64
C GLU A 340 -2.81 -4.09 26.02
N ARG A 341 -2.39 -2.82 26.00
CA ARG A 341 -2.17 -1.98 27.19
C ARG A 341 -3.13 -0.78 27.21
N GLY A 342 -4.42 -1.02 27.01
CA GLY A 342 -5.46 -0.01 27.13
C GLY A 342 -6.72 -0.40 26.39
N GLU A 343 -6.73 -0.17 25.08
CA GLU A 343 -7.84 -0.48 24.19
C GLU A 343 -7.51 -1.75 23.40
N LYS A 344 -8.51 -2.61 23.17
CA LYS A 344 -8.33 -3.76 22.27
C LYS A 344 -8.16 -3.26 20.84
N ALA A 345 -7.24 -3.86 20.10
CA ALA A 345 -6.97 -3.46 18.72
C ALA A 345 -7.78 -4.31 17.71
N ALA A 346 -8.16 -3.69 16.60
CA ALA A 346 -8.69 -4.39 15.42
C ALA A 346 -7.51 -4.84 14.55
N LEU A 347 -7.33 -6.13 14.32
CA LEU A 347 -6.23 -6.65 13.50
C LEU A 347 -6.76 -7.33 12.25
N LEU A 348 -6.20 -6.99 11.10
CA LEU A 348 -6.29 -7.74 9.85
C LEU A 348 -4.88 -8.23 9.49
N LEU A 349 -4.72 -9.54 9.35
CA LEU A 349 -3.46 -10.21 9.04
C LEU A 349 -3.60 -10.88 7.67
N SER A 350 -2.67 -10.59 6.77
CA SER A 350 -2.61 -11.23 5.45
C SER A 350 -2.37 -12.73 5.55
N PRO A 351 -2.64 -13.49 4.47
CA PRO A 351 -2.07 -14.82 4.32
C PRO A 351 -0.54 -14.80 4.43
N LEU A 352 0.06 -15.94 4.78
CA LEU A 352 1.51 -16.12 4.78
C LEU A 352 2.06 -16.33 3.36
N LYS A 353 1.22 -16.77 2.42
CA LYS A 353 1.56 -16.95 1.01
C LYS A 353 0.41 -16.47 0.12
N PRO A 354 0.70 -15.76 -0.98
CA PRO A 354 -0.32 -15.42 -1.97
C PRO A 354 -0.71 -16.66 -2.78
N PHE A 355 -1.90 -16.62 -3.38
CA PHE A 355 -2.37 -17.64 -4.33
C PHE A 355 -2.52 -17.04 -5.73
N PHE A 356 -1.96 -17.67 -6.75
CA PHE A 356 -2.24 -17.31 -8.15
C PHE A 356 -2.43 -18.60 -8.95
N LYS A 357 -3.40 -18.60 -9.87
CA LYS A 357 -3.70 -19.78 -10.69
C LYS A 357 -2.53 -20.21 -11.59
N ASP A 358 -1.92 -19.25 -12.27
CA ASP A 358 -0.77 -19.44 -13.15
C ASP A 358 0.35 -18.46 -12.76
N PRO A 359 1.10 -18.74 -11.68
CA PRO A 359 2.09 -17.79 -11.18
C PRO A 359 3.27 -17.67 -12.13
N SER A 360 3.43 -16.52 -12.80
CA SER A 360 4.76 -16.14 -13.27
C SER A 360 5.57 -15.53 -12.11
N ALA A 361 6.88 -15.74 -12.09
CA ALA A 361 7.74 -15.13 -11.06
C ALA A 361 7.72 -13.58 -11.10
N ALA A 362 7.39 -13.00 -12.26
CA ALA A 362 7.16 -11.58 -12.42
C ALA A 362 5.85 -11.15 -11.73
N ASP A 363 4.78 -11.93 -11.87
CA ASP A 363 3.47 -11.59 -11.31
C ASP A 363 3.45 -11.52 -9.79
N ILE A 364 4.22 -12.38 -9.12
CA ILE A 364 4.30 -12.44 -7.65
C ILE A 364 5.15 -11.29 -7.08
N SER A 365 6.17 -10.84 -7.82
CA SER A 365 7.16 -9.89 -7.29
C SER A 365 6.92 -8.43 -7.70
N GLN A 366 6.22 -8.19 -8.81
CA GLN A 366 6.05 -6.87 -9.41
C GLN A 366 4.64 -6.28 -9.24
N ASN A 367 3.60 -7.09 -9.05
CA ASN A 367 2.20 -6.62 -8.98
C ASN A 367 1.73 -6.17 -7.58
N GLY A 368 2.67 -6.01 -6.63
CA GLY A 368 2.37 -5.70 -5.23
C GLY A 368 1.72 -6.89 -4.50
N SER A 369 1.28 -6.65 -3.28
CA SER A 369 0.62 -7.65 -2.45
C SER A 369 -0.81 -7.93 -2.93
N GLN A 370 -1.11 -9.22 -3.10
CA GLN A 370 -2.46 -9.70 -3.35
C GLN A 370 -3.43 -9.28 -2.25
N PHE A 371 -3.02 -9.37 -0.99
CA PHE A 371 -3.90 -9.05 0.14
C PHE A 371 -4.29 -7.58 0.10
N THR A 372 -3.30 -6.70 -0.07
CA THR A 372 -3.56 -5.27 -0.22
C THR A 372 -4.43 -4.98 -1.43
N PHE A 373 -4.19 -5.65 -2.56
CA PHE A 373 -5.00 -5.44 -3.75
C PHE A 373 -6.47 -5.82 -3.52
N PHE A 374 -6.76 -6.91 -2.80
CA PHE A 374 -8.13 -7.25 -2.40
C PHE A 374 -8.77 -6.19 -1.49
N LEU A 375 -8.03 -5.62 -0.55
CA LEU A 375 -8.54 -4.57 0.35
C LEU A 375 -8.81 -3.25 -0.39
N THR A 376 -8.11 -2.97 -1.48
CA THR A 376 -8.20 -1.69 -2.19
C THR A 376 -9.05 -1.75 -3.47
N ALA A 377 -9.10 -2.91 -4.14
CA ALA A 377 -9.77 -3.16 -5.41
C ALA A 377 -10.15 -4.64 -5.57
N PRO A 378 -11.23 -5.09 -4.88
CA PRO A 378 -11.55 -6.51 -4.73
C PRO A 378 -11.86 -7.22 -6.06
N LEU A 379 -12.55 -6.58 -7.01
CA LEU A 379 -12.88 -7.19 -8.30
C LEU A 379 -11.62 -7.41 -9.13
N GLN A 380 -10.78 -6.39 -9.22
CA GLN A 380 -9.53 -6.43 -9.98
C GLN A 380 -8.57 -7.47 -9.39
N ALA A 381 -8.48 -7.54 -8.06
CA ALA A 381 -7.71 -8.56 -7.36
C ALA A 381 -8.25 -9.97 -7.61
N PHE A 382 -9.58 -10.16 -7.61
CA PHE A 382 -10.21 -11.42 -7.97
C PHE A 382 -9.87 -11.84 -9.40
N CYS A 383 -10.05 -10.95 -10.37
CA CYS A 383 -9.75 -11.20 -11.79
C CYS A 383 -8.27 -11.57 -11.99
N GLN A 384 -7.34 -10.82 -11.39
CA GLN A 384 -5.91 -11.13 -11.47
C GLN A 384 -5.59 -12.50 -10.87
N MET A 385 -6.15 -12.82 -9.70
CA MET A 385 -5.89 -14.08 -9.01
C MET A 385 -6.31 -15.31 -9.83
N VAL A 386 -7.48 -15.24 -10.49
CA VAL A 386 -8.02 -16.35 -11.31
C VAL A 386 -7.49 -16.38 -12.74
N GLY A 387 -6.63 -15.42 -13.12
CA GLY A 387 -6.09 -15.31 -14.49
C GLY A 387 -7.10 -14.77 -15.51
N PHE A 388 -8.11 -14.01 -15.07
CA PHE A 388 -9.06 -13.36 -15.97
C PHE A 388 -8.39 -12.14 -16.62
N SER A 389 -8.15 -12.23 -17.93
CA SER A 389 -7.55 -11.14 -18.71
C SER A 389 -8.57 -10.01 -18.90
N LEU A 390 -8.33 -8.87 -18.26
CA LEU A 390 -9.17 -7.69 -18.42
C LEU A 390 -8.89 -7.04 -19.78
N SER A 391 -9.91 -6.95 -20.64
CA SER A 391 -9.84 -6.21 -21.92
C SER A 391 -10.94 -5.15 -22.01
N ASP A 392 -10.76 -4.14 -22.89
CA ASP A 392 -11.76 -3.08 -23.10
C ASP A 392 -13.11 -3.62 -23.61
N SER A 393 -13.16 -4.83 -24.20
CA SER A 393 -14.41 -5.47 -24.62
C SER A 393 -15.22 -6.08 -23.46
N ASP A 394 -14.63 -6.20 -22.26
CA ASP A 394 -15.27 -6.86 -21.11
C ASP A 394 -16.01 -5.88 -20.18
N MET A 395 -16.17 -4.61 -20.59
CA MET A 395 -16.71 -3.57 -19.71
C MET A 395 -18.11 -3.87 -19.16
N GLU A 396 -19.04 -4.33 -20.00
CA GLU A 396 -20.38 -4.72 -19.53
C GLU A 396 -20.33 -5.90 -18.56
N VAL A 397 -19.40 -6.84 -18.77
CA VAL A 397 -19.21 -7.99 -17.88
C VAL A 397 -18.69 -7.52 -16.52
N LEU A 398 -17.75 -6.58 -16.51
CA LEU A 398 -17.17 -6.00 -15.29
C LEU A 398 -18.18 -5.14 -14.52
N ASP A 399 -19.02 -4.37 -15.20
CA ASP A 399 -20.08 -3.58 -14.55
C ASP A 399 -21.10 -4.49 -13.83
N VAL A 400 -21.48 -5.60 -14.46
CA VAL A 400 -22.35 -6.60 -13.80
C VAL A 400 -21.63 -7.26 -12.63
N ALA A 401 -20.33 -7.56 -12.75
CA ALA A 401 -19.53 -8.12 -11.67
C ALA A 401 -19.39 -7.15 -10.47
N GLU A 402 -19.17 -5.86 -10.72
CA GLU A 402 -19.17 -4.80 -9.70
C GLU A 402 -20.55 -4.71 -9.00
N SER A 403 -21.64 -4.84 -9.76
CA SER A 403 -23.01 -4.86 -9.20
C SER A 403 -23.27 -6.07 -8.29
N ILE A 404 -22.76 -7.26 -8.66
CA ILE A 404 -22.78 -8.46 -7.83
C ILE A 404 -22.05 -8.20 -6.51
N LEU A 405 -20.83 -7.64 -6.58
CA LEU A 405 -20.04 -7.31 -5.38
C LEU A 405 -20.69 -6.24 -4.52
N SER A 406 -21.21 -5.16 -5.11
CA SER A 406 -21.92 -4.10 -4.38
C SER A 406 -23.13 -4.66 -3.64
N THR A 407 -23.89 -5.56 -4.28
CA THR A 407 -25.04 -6.23 -3.67
C THR A 407 -24.61 -7.14 -2.51
N ALA A 408 -23.53 -7.90 -2.69
CA ALA A 408 -22.97 -8.75 -1.64
C ALA A 408 -22.48 -7.92 -0.44
N PHE A 409 -21.73 -6.86 -0.70
CA PHE A 409 -21.19 -5.97 0.33
C PHE A 409 -22.30 -5.27 1.11
N SER A 410 -23.33 -4.78 0.43
CA SER A 410 -24.52 -4.23 1.07
C SER A 410 -25.19 -5.22 2.02
N LYS A 411 -25.34 -6.49 1.59
CA LYS A 411 -25.92 -7.56 2.40
C LYS A 411 -25.04 -7.87 3.61
N TRP A 412 -23.73 -7.99 3.42
CA TRP A 412 -22.79 -8.33 4.48
C TRP A 412 -22.65 -7.21 5.52
N GLU A 413 -22.67 -5.94 5.11
CA GLU A 413 -22.72 -4.82 6.05
C GLU A 413 -23.95 -4.88 6.95
N VAL A 414 -25.12 -5.20 6.38
CA VAL A 414 -26.35 -5.34 7.17
C VAL A 414 -26.23 -6.49 8.17
N ILE A 415 -25.71 -7.64 7.74
CA ILE A 415 -25.46 -8.79 8.63
C ILE A 415 -24.49 -8.39 9.75
N LEU A 416 -23.39 -7.73 9.40
CA LEU A 416 -22.35 -7.32 10.33
C LEU A 416 -22.91 -6.38 11.38
N CYS A 417 -23.63 -5.34 10.96
CA CYS A 417 -24.23 -4.40 11.88
C CYS A 417 -25.27 -5.08 12.79
N LYS A 418 -26.05 -6.03 12.27
CA LYS A 418 -27.13 -6.73 13.01
C LYS A 418 -26.65 -7.81 13.96
N SER A 419 -25.40 -8.25 13.84
CA SER A 419 -24.93 -9.37 14.62
C SER A 419 -24.86 -9.04 16.12
N PRO A 420 -25.54 -9.80 17.00
CA PRO A 420 -25.44 -9.62 18.45
C PRO A 420 -24.09 -10.11 19.00
N SER A 421 -23.37 -10.94 18.25
CA SER A 421 -22.05 -11.47 18.62
C SER A 421 -20.89 -10.63 18.07
N LEU A 422 -21.16 -9.45 17.51
CA LEU A 422 -20.11 -8.56 17.02
C LEU A 422 -19.29 -8.02 18.20
N ASP A 423 -17.98 -8.24 18.17
CA ASP A 423 -17.07 -7.67 19.18
C ASP A 423 -17.12 -6.13 19.14
N LEU A 424 -17.00 -5.52 20.32
CA LEU A 424 -17.04 -4.06 20.49
C LEU A 424 -15.98 -3.35 19.64
N VAL A 425 -14.80 -3.96 19.46
CA VAL A 425 -13.72 -3.42 18.62
C VAL A 425 -14.21 -3.15 17.20
N TRP A 426 -14.93 -4.11 16.61
CA TRP A 426 -15.50 -3.94 15.27
C TRP A 426 -16.66 -2.93 15.31
N ALA A 427 -17.54 -3.01 16.30
CA ALA A 427 -18.68 -2.11 16.44
C ALA A 427 -18.28 -0.62 16.48
N GLN A 428 -17.14 -0.30 17.13
CA GLN A 428 -16.62 1.07 17.26
C GLN A 428 -16.10 1.67 15.95
N VAL A 429 -15.69 0.83 14.99
CA VAL A 429 -15.11 1.29 13.72
C VAL A 429 -16.09 1.23 12.55
N LEU A 430 -17.22 0.52 12.69
CA LEU A 430 -18.22 0.40 11.64
C LEU A 430 -18.94 1.69 11.28
N SER A 431 -18.91 2.72 12.13
CA SER A 431 -19.42 4.04 11.79
C SER A 431 -18.60 4.71 10.69
N ASP A 432 -17.30 4.43 10.65
CA ASP A 432 -16.41 5.03 9.67
C ASP A 432 -16.54 4.33 8.30
N PRO A 433 -16.80 5.07 7.21
CA PRO A 433 -17.02 4.49 5.89
C PRO A 433 -15.77 3.81 5.31
N PHE A 434 -14.56 4.36 5.54
CA PHE A 434 -13.32 3.77 5.03
C PHE A 434 -13.01 2.45 5.74
N LEU A 435 -13.07 2.45 7.08
CA LEU A 435 -12.80 1.24 7.87
C LEU A 435 -13.86 0.16 7.61
N ARG A 436 -15.15 0.53 7.54
CA ARG A 436 -16.23 -0.39 7.19
C ARG A 436 -16.01 -1.02 5.81
N ARG A 437 -15.61 -0.22 4.81
CA ARG A 437 -15.28 -0.72 3.46
C ARG A 437 -14.13 -1.72 3.48
N ILE A 438 -13.05 -1.44 4.23
CA ILE A 438 -11.92 -2.35 4.38
C ILE A 438 -12.37 -3.68 5.01
N ILE A 439 -13.20 -3.65 6.05
CA ILE A 439 -13.70 -4.88 6.71
C ILE A 439 -14.50 -5.76 5.75
N VAL A 440 -15.39 -5.17 4.94
CA VAL A 440 -16.22 -5.94 4.00
C VAL A 440 -15.37 -6.50 2.85
N ARG A 441 -14.39 -5.74 2.36
CA ARG A 441 -13.41 -6.23 1.38
C ARG A 441 -12.50 -7.31 1.94
N PHE A 442 -12.15 -7.25 3.23
CA PHE A 442 -11.46 -8.32 3.93
C PHE A 442 -12.31 -9.61 3.98
N ILE A 443 -13.61 -9.50 4.28
CA ILE A 443 -14.53 -10.66 4.27
C ILE A 443 -14.52 -11.31 2.89
N PHE A 444 -14.58 -10.51 1.81
CA PHE A 444 -14.48 -11.00 0.45
C PHE A 444 -13.16 -11.73 0.18
N CYS A 445 -12.03 -11.09 0.49
CA CYS A 445 -10.69 -11.68 0.34
C CYS A 445 -10.60 -13.04 1.03
N ARG A 446 -11.04 -13.11 2.30
CA ARG A 446 -11.02 -14.33 3.09
C ARG A 446 -11.92 -15.42 2.51
N ALA A 447 -13.09 -15.06 2.01
CA ALA A 447 -14.04 -15.99 1.39
C ALA A 447 -13.47 -16.60 0.11
N VAL A 448 -12.93 -15.75 -0.76
CA VAL A 448 -12.34 -16.14 -2.04
C VAL A 448 -11.14 -17.07 -1.84
N LEU A 449 -10.19 -16.71 -0.96
CA LEU A 449 -9.02 -17.54 -0.68
C LEU A 449 -9.39 -18.87 0.00
N SER A 450 -10.43 -18.86 0.85
CA SER A 450 -10.95 -20.08 1.47
C SER A 450 -11.63 -21.01 0.48
N ALA A 451 -12.30 -20.49 -0.55
CA ALA A 451 -12.95 -21.30 -1.56
C ALA A 451 -11.95 -21.95 -2.53
N ILE A 452 -10.73 -21.43 -2.63
CA ILE A 452 -9.68 -21.99 -3.50
C ILE A 452 -8.80 -23.01 -2.77
N SER A 453 -8.58 -22.83 -1.48
CA SER A 453 -7.64 -23.67 -0.71
C SER A 453 -8.20 -25.09 -0.49
N GLN A 454 -7.60 -26.11 -1.13
CA GLN A 454 -8.04 -27.51 -1.06
C GLN A 454 -7.62 -28.27 0.21
N GLU A 455 -6.55 -27.86 0.91
CA GLU A 455 -5.91 -28.71 1.94
C GLU A 455 -6.39 -28.44 3.38
N GLU A 456 -6.70 -29.52 4.10
CA GLU A 456 -6.77 -29.54 5.57
C GLU A 456 -5.35 -29.24 6.11
N GLY A 457 -5.13 -27.98 6.53
CA GLY A 457 -3.80 -27.39 6.80
C GLY A 457 -3.64 -25.97 6.24
N SER A 458 -4.66 -25.47 5.53
CA SER A 458 -4.75 -24.20 4.79
C SER A 458 -4.63 -22.88 5.57
N GLU A 459 -4.33 -22.88 6.87
CA GLU A 459 -4.21 -21.62 7.63
C GLU A 459 -3.16 -20.66 7.05
N GLN A 460 -2.14 -21.17 6.34
CA GLN A 460 -1.09 -20.34 5.72
C GLN A 460 -1.61 -19.48 4.55
N PHE A 461 -2.71 -19.86 3.92
CA PHE A 461 -3.29 -19.18 2.75
C PHE A 461 -4.50 -18.31 3.10
N LEU A 462 -4.90 -18.30 4.37
CA LEU A 462 -6.09 -17.57 4.79
C LEU A 462 -5.71 -16.30 5.55
N PRO A 463 -6.31 -15.16 5.19
CA PRO A 463 -6.19 -13.96 5.99
C PRO A 463 -6.99 -14.14 7.28
N LEU A 464 -6.47 -13.58 8.37
CA LEU A 464 -7.05 -13.69 9.70
C LEU A 464 -7.39 -12.32 10.27
N CYS A 465 -8.41 -12.28 11.12
CA CYS A 465 -8.76 -11.09 11.86
C CYS A 465 -8.89 -11.38 13.35
N LEU A 466 -8.52 -10.41 14.18
CA LEU A 466 -8.69 -10.47 15.63
C LEU A 466 -9.29 -9.14 16.11
N PRO A 467 -10.37 -9.15 16.89
CA PRO A 467 -11.19 -10.31 17.28
C PRO A 467 -11.86 -11.01 16.09
N GLN A 468 -12.35 -12.24 16.26
CA GLN A 468 -13.02 -12.96 15.18
C GLN A 468 -14.33 -12.25 14.77
N LEU A 469 -14.62 -12.25 13.47
CA LEU A 469 -15.90 -11.75 12.93
C LEU A 469 -17.02 -12.77 13.19
N PRO A 470 -18.30 -12.35 13.19
CA PRO A 470 -19.43 -13.25 13.41
C PRO A 470 -19.46 -14.45 12.45
N ASN A 471 -19.89 -15.63 12.94
CA ASN A 471 -19.98 -16.86 12.15
C ASN A 471 -20.88 -16.75 10.91
N SER A 472 -21.86 -15.83 10.93
CA SER A 472 -22.71 -15.50 9.77
C SER A 472 -21.96 -14.90 8.59
N LEU A 473 -20.71 -14.46 8.81
CA LEU A 473 -19.78 -13.93 7.81
C LEU A 473 -18.50 -14.78 7.76
N SER A 474 -18.58 -16.03 8.21
CA SER A 474 -17.51 -17.00 7.99
C SER A 474 -17.40 -17.32 6.49
N PRO A 475 -16.22 -17.72 5.99
CA PRO A 475 -16.04 -18.10 4.59
C PRO A 475 -16.97 -19.22 4.11
N LYS A 476 -17.47 -20.05 5.03
CA LYS A 476 -18.38 -21.17 4.77
C LYS A 476 -19.86 -20.83 4.95
N ALA A 477 -20.20 -19.60 5.34
CA ALA A 477 -21.59 -19.21 5.50
C ALA A 477 -22.26 -19.03 4.13
N ASP A 478 -23.48 -19.53 3.96
CA ASP A 478 -24.25 -19.44 2.71
C ASP A 478 -24.31 -18.03 2.16
N ALA A 479 -24.55 -17.04 3.02
CA ALA A 479 -24.64 -15.64 2.61
C ALA A 479 -23.36 -15.09 1.97
N VAL A 480 -22.21 -15.67 2.30
CA VAL A 480 -20.89 -15.31 1.76
C VAL A 480 -20.57 -16.18 0.54
N GLN A 481 -20.72 -17.50 0.66
CA GLN A 481 -20.42 -18.45 -0.42
C GLN A 481 -21.27 -18.19 -1.67
N SER A 482 -22.59 -17.98 -1.53
CA SER A 482 -23.46 -17.75 -2.69
C SER A 482 -23.03 -16.54 -3.52
N SER A 483 -22.47 -15.50 -2.89
CA SER A 483 -21.98 -14.31 -3.61
C SER A 483 -20.66 -14.59 -4.35
N VAL A 484 -19.77 -15.40 -3.77
CA VAL A 484 -18.53 -15.82 -4.45
C VAL A 484 -18.86 -16.74 -5.63
N ILE A 485 -19.78 -17.70 -5.45
CA ILE A 485 -20.30 -18.56 -6.52
C ILE A 485 -20.89 -17.73 -7.65
N GLN A 486 -21.80 -16.80 -7.32
CA GLN A 486 -22.44 -15.94 -8.31
C GLN A 486 -21.44 -15.12 -9.13
N LEU A 487 -20.40 -14.58 -8.48
CA LEU A 487 -19.34 -13.84 -9.17
C LEU A 487 -18.50 -14.77 -10.07
N ALA A 488 -18.11 -15.94 -9.56
CA ALA A 488 -17.31 -16.91 -10.30
C ALA A 488 -18.07 -17.45 -11.53
N ASP A 489 -19.36 -17.72 -11.40
CA ASP A 489 -20.22 -18.18 -12.49
C ASP A 489 -20.37 -17.10 -13.57
N HIS A 490 -20.60 -15.85 -13.16
CA HIS A 490 -20.70 -14.71 -14.07
C HIS A 490 -19.43 -14.51 -14.89
N LEU A 491 -18.27 -14.62 -14.25
CA LEU A 491 -16.95 -14.52 -14.90
C LEU A 491 -16.49 -15.83 -15.54
N LYS A 492 -17.27 -16.91 -15.47
CA LYS A 492 -16.97 -18.25 -16.01
C LYS A 492 -15.65 -18.83 -15.50
N VAL A 493 -15.37 -18.62 -14.21
CA VAL A 493 -14.17 -19.08 -13.50
C VAL A 493 -14.48 -20.00 -12.32
N SER A 494 -15.68 -20.56 -12.25
CA SER A 494 -16.13 -21.44 -11.16
C SER A 494 -15.27 -22.69 -10.99
N HIS A 495 -14.61 -23.16 -12.06
CA HIS A 495 -13.66 -24.27 -12.02
C HIS A 495 -12.41 -23.99 -11.17
N CYS A 496 -12.14 -22.73 -10.82
CA CYS A 496 -11.05 -22.36 -9.93
C CYS A 496 -11.37 -22.59 -8.45
N PHE A 497 -12.63 -22.88 -8.10
CA PHE A 497 -13.11 -22.88 -6.72
C PHE A 497 -13.66 -24.25 -6.30
N HIS A 498 -13.54 -24.53 -5.01
CA HIS A 498 -14.02 -25.72 -4.33
C HIS A 498 -15.05 -25.30 -3.29
N PHE A 499 -16.32 -25.31 -3.69
CA PHE A 499 -17.43 -25.13 -2.77
C PHE A 499 -17.81 -26.48 -2.18
N ALA A 500 -18.14 -26.52 -0.89
CA ALA A 500 -18.74 -27.72 -0.32
C ALA A 500 -20.12 -27.93 -0.95
N ASP A 501 -20.43 -29.14 -1.38
CA ASP A 501 -21.75 -29.46 -1.92
C ASP A 501 -22.82 -29.10 -0.88
N THR A 502 -23.70 -28.16 -1.24
CA THR A 502 -24.87 -27.72 -0.45
C THR A 502 -25.94 -28.80 -0.37
#